data_AF-A0A951WZ78-F1
#
_entry.id   AF-A0A951WZ78-F1
#
_cell.length_a   1.000
_cell.length_b   1.000
_cell.length_c   1.000
_cell.angle_alpha   90.00
_cell.angle_beta   90.00
_cell.angle_gamma   90.00
#
_symmetry.space_group_name_H-M   'P 1'
#
loop_
_entity.id
_entity.type
_entity.pdbx_description
1 polymer ?
#
loop_
_entity_poly.entity_id
_entity_poly.type
_entity_poly.pdbx_seq_one_letter_code
_entity_poly.pdbx_strand_id
1 'polypeptide(L)'
;MRIWLIGADQAGTSALRELRKNPDIEVVVTDTVERPRAVVERVIDAVDMVETVTPVNINLLARRIRPDLILMDGGAAQRALTRVTGGLAFAEAMLNEIKAASDYPCVVL
;
A
#
# COMPACT_ATOMS: atom_id res chain seq x y z
N MET A 1 5.15 15.80 6.32
CA MET A 1 4.38 15.22 5.19
C MET A 1 3.85 13.86 5.64
N ARG A 2 2.61 13.52 5.35
CA ARG A 2 2.02 12.21 5.69
C ARG A 2 1.83 11.36 4.45
N ILE A 3 2.46 10.20 4.41
CA ILE A 3 2.34 9.23 3.33
C ILE A 3 1.50 8.05 3.81
N TRP A 4 0.53 7.63 3.01
CA TRP A 4 -0.18 6.38 3.23
C TRP A 4 0.39 5.31 2.28
N LEU A 5 1.03 4.30 2.84
CA LEU A 5 1.53 3.14 2.10
C LEU A 5 0.51 2.00 2.16
N ILE A 6 -0.02 1.61 1.00
CA ILE A 6 -0.90 0.47 0.81
C ILE A 6 -0.07 -0.69 0.27
N GLY A 7 0.05 -1.76 1.06
CA GLY A 7 0.93 -2.89 0.75
C GLY A 7 2.36 -2.61 1.20
N ALA A 8 2.88 -3.47 2.08
CA ALA A 8 4.24 -3.40 2.60
C ALA A 8 5.04 -4.65 2.22
N ASP A 9 4.94 -5.04 0.95
CA ASP A 9 5.65 -6.17 0.37
C ASP A 9 7.03 -5.73 -0.15
N GLN A 10 7.49 -6.15 -1.34
CA GLN A 10 8.87 -5.92 -1.76
C GLN A 10 9.16 -4.43 -2.03
N ALA A 11 8.29 -3.78 -2.81
CA ALA A 11 8.48 -2.38 -3.19
C ALA A 11 8.15 -1.46 -2.00
N GLY A 12 7.08 -1.77 -1.25
CA GLY A 12 6.66 -1.04 -0.06
C GLY A 12 7.70 -1.12 1.07
N THR A 13 8.32 -2.29 1.30
CA THR A 13 9.42 -2.42 2.28
C THR A 13 10.62 -1.56 1.88
N SER A 14 10.98 -1.54 0.60
CA SER A 14 12.08 -0.71 0.09
C SER A 14 11.77 0.78 0.25
N ALA A 15 10.56 1.21 -0.10
CA ALA A 15 10.11 2.58 0.09
C ALA A 15 10.10 3.00 1.56
N LEU A 16 9.61 2.15 2.47
CA LEU A 16 9.64 2.41 3.92
C LEU A 16 11.05 2.68 4.44
N ARG A 17 12.04 1.89 4.02
CA ARG A 17 13.44 2.10 4.44
C ARG A 17 13.97 3.46 4.04
N GLU A 18 13.63 3.92 2.85
CA GLU A 18 14.08 5.23 2.35
C GLU A 18 13.31 6.37 3.01
N LEU A 19 11.98 6.27 3.12
CA LEU A 19 11.13 7.30 3.74
C LEU A 19 11.50 7.54 5.21
N ARG A 20 11.81 6.48 5.96
CA ARG A 20 12.22 6.58 7.37
C ARG A 20 13.55 7.30 7.61
N LYS A 21 14.35 7.55 6.56
CA LYS A 21 15.57 8.36 6.70
C LYS A 21 15.25 9.84 6.97
N ASN A 22 14.04 10.28 6.65
CA ASN A 22 13.56 11.63 6.95
C ASN A 22 12.53 11.59 8.10
N PRO A 23 12.85 12.15 9.28
CA PRO A 23 11.94 12.14 10.43
C PRO A 23 10.70 13.03 10.25
N ASP A 24 10.70 13.96 9.30
CA ASP A 24 9.55 14.84 9.02
C ASP A 24 8.48 14.17 8.14
N ILE A 25 8.73 12.93 7.70
CA ILE A 25 7.79 12.09 6.96
C ILE A 25 7.15 11.10 7.93
N GLU A 26 5.84 11.24 8.10
CA GLU A 26 5.02 10.25 8.79
C GLU A 26 4.49 9.25 7.76
N VAL A 27 4.69 7.95 7.98
CA VAL A 27 4.18 6.90 7.10
C VAL A 27 3.14 6.09 7.86
N VAL A 28 1.92 6.05 7.34
CA VAL A 28 0.85 5.15 7.79
C VAL A 28 0.82 3.96 6.86
N VAL A 29 0.86 2.75 7.40
CA VAL A 29 0.95 1.50 6.64
C VAL A 29 -0.34 0.71 6.78
N THR A 30 -0.95 0.38 5.64
CA THR A 30 -2.09 -0.53 5.55
C THR A 30 -1.71 -1.74 4.70
N ASP A 31 -2.03 -2.93 5.19
CA ASP A 31 -1.84 -4.16 4.43
C ASP A 31 -3.05 -5.10 4.63
N THR A 32 -3.19 -6.08 3.75
CA THR A 32 -4.19 -7.15 3.86
C THR A 32 -3.84 -8.20 4.92
N VAL A 33 -2.58 -8.24 5.37
CA VAL A 33 -2.09 -9.17 6.38
C VAL A 33 -1.41 -8.43 7.54
N GLU A 34 -1.47 -8.99 8.74
CA GLU A 34 -0.83 -8.41 9.94
C GLU A 34 0.70 -8.37 9.86
N ARG A 35 1.30 -9.37 9.19
CA ARG A 35 2.75 -9.55 9.13
C ARG A 35 3.26 -9.55 7.70
N PRO A 36 3.16 -8.42 6.97
CA PRO A 36 3.74 -8.30 5.64
C PRO A 36 5.27 -8.30 5.74
N ARG A 37 5.93 -8.28 4.58
CA ARG A 37 7.39 -8.35 4.49
C ARG A 37 8.09 -7.30 5.36
N ALA A 38 7.58 -6.07 5.39
CA ALA A 38 8.16 -5.00 6.22
C ALA A 38 8.16 -5.32 7.72
N VAL A 39 7.13 -6.01 8.23
CA VAL A 39 7.07 -6.47 9.63
C VAL A 39 8.02 -7.64 9.85
N VAL A 40 8.04 -8.61 8.93
CA VAL A 40 8.92 -9.79 9.02
C VAL A 40 10.40 -9.38 9.01
N GLU A 41 10.76 -8.40 8.18
CA GLU A 41 12.11 -7.84 8.09
C GLU A 41 12.42 -6.78 9.15
N ARG A 42 11.49 -6.54 10.11
CA ARG A 42 11.63 -5.55 11.20
C ARG A 42 11.91 -4.13 10.71
N VAL A 43 11.39 -3.77 9.54
CA VAL A 43 11.38 -2.39 9.04
C VAL A 43 10.33 -1.55 9.75
N ILE A 44 9.24 -2.18 10.21
CA ILE A 44 8.23 -1.62 11.11
C ILE A 44 7.85 -2.70 12.13
N ASP A 45 7.35 -2.31 13.30
CA ASP A 45 6.97 -3.27 14.35
C ASP A 45 5.62 -3.94 14.03
N ALA A 46 4.67 -3.17 13.50
CA ALA A 46 3.35 -3.61 13.07
C ALA A 46 2.84 -2.68 11.95
N VAL A 47 1.83 -3.16 11.22
CA VAL A 47 1.03 -2.29 10.34
C VAL A 47 0.06 -1.46 11.19
N ASP A 48 -0.27 -0.25 10.73
CA ASP A 48 -1.24 0.60 11.42
C ASP A 48 -2.67 0.10 11.22
N MET A 49 -2.95 -0.52 10.08
CA MET A 49 -4.27 -1.04 9.73
C MET A 49 -4.16 -2.34 8.92
N VAL A 50 -4.97 -3.33 9.29
CA VAL A 50 -5.15 -4.55 8.50
C VAL A 50 -6.48 -4.40 7.75
N GLU A 51 -6.41 -3.98 6.50
CA GLU A 51 -7.59 -3.69 5.71
C GLU A 51 -7.34 -3.90 4.21
N THR A 52 -8.32 -4.48 3.52
CA THR A 52 -8.32 -4.56 2.07
C THR A 52 -8.77 -3.22 1.49
N VAL A 53 -7.83 -2.51 0.86
CA VAL A 53 -8.15 -1.26 0.15
C VAL A 53 -8.74 -1.59 -1.22
N THR A 54 -9.83 -0.91 -1.56
CA THR A 54 -10.65 -1.10 -2.75
C THR A 54 -11.02 0.26 -3.35
N PRO A 55 -11.50 0.30 -4.60
CA PRO A 55 -11.99 1.56 -5.20
C PRO A 55 -13.15 2.19 -4.41
N VAL A 56 -13.90 1.39 -3.65
CA VAL A 56 -15.08 1.85 -2.89
C VAL A 56 -14.70 2.49 -1.56
N ASN A 57 -13.67 2.00 -0.87
CA ASN A 57 -13.28 2.50 0.46
C ASN A 57 -12.05 3.42 0.45
N ILE A 58 -11.28 3.52 -0.64
CA ILE A 58 -10.05 4.32 -0.72
C ILE A 58 -10.22 5.74 -0.16
N ASN A 59 -11.27 6.45 -0.56
CA ASN A 59 -11.50 7.84 -0.13
C ASN A 59 -12.04 7.94 1.31
N LEU A 60 -12.76 6.92 1.78
CA LEU A 60 -13.20 6.88 3.17
C LEU A 60 -12.00 6.71 4.12
N LEU A 61 -11.08 5.81 3.76
CA LEU A 61 -9.85 5.58 4.51
C LEU A 61 -8.91 6.78 4.41
N ALA A 62 -8.71 7.32 3.21
CA ALA A 62 -7.86 8.50 3.01
C ALA A 62 -8.37 9.72 3.79
N ARG A 63 -9.69 9.93 3.90
CA ARG A 63 -10.26 11.02 4.73
C ARG A 63 -9.94 10.88 6.22
N ARG A 64 -9.84 9.64 6.72
CA ARG A 64 -9.47 9.34 8.10
C ARG A 64 -7.97 9.54 8.33
N ILE A 65 -7.14 9.05 7.41
CA ILE A 65 -5.67 9.09 7.50
C ILE A 65 -5.14 10.51 7.21
N ARG A 66 -5.79 11.21 6.29
CA ARG A 66 -5.41 12.50 5.69
C ARG A 66 -3.98 12.49 5.12
N PRO A 67 -3.67 11.62 4.14
CA PRO A 67 -2.36 11.60 3.51
C PRO A 67 -2.18 12.76 2.52
N ASP A 68 -0.94 13.20 2.35
CA ASP A 68 -0.52 14.09 1.26
C ASP A 68 -0.25 13.29 -0.03
N LEU A 69 0.10 12.01 0.11
CA LEU A 69 0.43 11.08 -0.98
C LEU A 69 0.09 9.65 -0.58
N ILE A 70 -0.43 8.88 -1.52
CA ILE A 70 -0.67 7.44 -1.39
C ILE A 70 0.37 6.69 -2.24
N LEU A 71 1.10 5.77 -1.61
CA LEU A 71 2.00 4.83 -2.28
C LEU A 71 1.35 3.45 -2.30
N MET A 72 1.39 2.77 -3.44
CA MET A 72 0.73 1.47 -3.62
C MET A 72 1.73 0.42 -4.07
N ASP A 73 1.93 -0.61 -3.24
CA ASP A 73 2.67 -1.81 -3.59
C ASP A 73 1.70 -2.94 -3.98
N GLY A 74 1.68 -3.27 -5.26
CA GLY A 74 0.88 -4.35 -5.81
C GLY A 74 1.42 -5.76 -5.60
N GLY A 75 2.63 -5.90 -5.06
CA GLY A 75 3.39 -7.15 -5.06
C GLY A 75 2.67 -8.32 -4.39
N ALA A 76 2.00 -8.07 -3.26
CA ALA A 76 1.26 -9.11 -2.53
C ALA A 76 0.09 -9.67 -3.38
N ALA A 77 -0.72 -8.78 -3.98
CA ALA A 77 -1.85 -9.16 -4.81
C ALA A 77 -1.41 -9.88 -6.09
N GLN A 78 -0.37 -9.36 -6.76
CA GLN A 78 0.20 -10.00 -7.94
C GLN A 78 0.69 -11.41 -7.62
N ARG A 79 1.46 -11.61 -6.54
CA ARG A 79 1.95 -12.93 -6.13
C ARG A 79 0.82 -13.91 -5.84
N ALA A 80 -0.23 -13.48 -5.14
CA ALA A 80 -1.38 -14.32 -4.84
C ALA A 80 -2.08 -14.84 -6.12
N LEU A 81 -2.06 -14.05 -7.20
CA LEU A 81 -2.77 -14.34 -8.44
C LEU A 81 -1.88 -14.89 -9.56
N THR A 82 -0.57 -15.04 -9.34
CA THR A 82 0.38 -15.57 -10.35
C THR A 82 -0.02 -16.93 -10.95
N ARG A 83 -0.70 -17.78 -10.18
CA ARG A 83 -1.13 -19.13 -10.62
C ARG A 83 -2.46 -19.14 -11.35
N VAL A 84 -3.14 -18.00 -11.43
CA VAL A 84 -4.44 -17.86 -12.09
C VAL A 84 -4.21 -17.25 -13.48
N THR A 85 -4.74 -17.90 -14.52
CA THR A 85 -4.70 -17.34 -15.88
C THR A 85 -5.35 -15.96 -15.92
N GLY A 86 -4.62 -14.94 -16.36
CA GLY A 86 -5.08 -13.55 -16.36
C GLY A 86 -5.03 -12.85 -14.99
N GLY A 87 -4.58 -13.53 -13.92
CA GLY A 87 -4.55 -13.00 -12.57
C GLY A 87 -3.65 -11.77 -12.40
N LEU A 88 -2.51 -11.72 -13.10
CA LEU A 88 -1.63 -10.54 -13.09
C LEU A 88 -2.30 -9.31 -13.71
N ALA A 89 -2.93 -9.47 -14.88
CA ALA A 89 -3.66 -8.40 -15.54
C ALA A 89 -4.84 -7.91 -14.68
N PHE A 90 -5.52 -8.83 -14.00
CA PHE A 90 -6.57 -8.48 -13.04
C PHE A 90 -6.03 -7.69 -11.84
N ALA A 91 -4.91 -8.11 -11.24
CA ALA A 91 -4.29 -7.41 -10.12
C ALA A 91 -3.87 -5.97 -10.48
N GLU A 92 -3.27 -5.82 -11.67
CA GLU A 92 -2.87 -4.51 -12.19
C GLU A 92 -4.09 -3.62 -12.51
N ALA A 93 -5.12 -4.17 -13.15
CA ALA A 93 -6.36 -3.46 -13.41
C ALA A 93 -7.00 -2.99 -12.08
N MET A 94 -7.05 -3.85 -11.06
CA MET A 94 -7.57 -3.50 -9.75
C MET A 94 -6.80 -2.34 -9.09
N LEU A 95 -5.46 -2.35 -9.15
CA LEU A 95 -4.64 -1.24 -8.63
C LEU A 95 -4.89 0.05 -9.39
N ASN A 96 -5.02 -0.02 -10.71
CA ASN A 96 -5.33 1.13 -11.54
C ASN A 96 -6.72 1.70 -11.24
N GLU A 97 -7.71 0.86 -10.98
CA GLU A 97 -9.05 1.30 -10.56
C GLU A 97 -9.01 1.97 -9.18
N ILE A 98 -8.26 1.44 -8.21
CA ILE A 98 -8.09 2.07 -6.89
C ILE A 98 -7.45 3.45 -7.05
N LYS A 99 -6.40 3.55 -7.86
CA LYS A 99 -5.72 4.81 -8.18
C LYS A 99 -6.67 5.80 -8.87
N ALA A 100 -7.43 5.35 -9.87
CA ALA A 100 -8.34 6.19 -10.64
C ALA A 100 -9.51 6.70 -9.80
N ALA A 101 -9.97 5.91 -8.82
CA ALA A 101 -11.03 6.29 -7.90
C ALA A 101 -10.56 7.23 -6.76
N SER A 102 -9.26 7.38 -6.55
CA SER A 102 -8.74 8.16 -5.42
C SER A 102 -8.84 9.67 -5.64
N ASP A 103 -9.34 10.37 -4.63
CA ASP A 103 -9.32 11.85 -4.55
C ASP A 103 -7.93 12.39 -4.19
N TYR A 104 -6.99 11.50 -3.83
CA TYR A 104 -5.64 11.84 -3.35
C TYR A 104 -4.57 11.41 -4.37
N PRO A 105 -3.43 12.10 -4.44
CA PRO A 105 -2.34 11.72 -5.33
C PRO A 105 -1.86 10.29 -5.03
N CYS A 106 -1.79 9.46 -6.08
CA CYS A 106 -1.43 8.05 -5.97
C CYS A 106 -0.24 7.70 -6.88
N VAL A 107 0.76 7.01 -6.32
CA VAL A 107 1.91 6.48 -7.04
C VAL A 107 2.00 4.97 -6.80
N VAL A 108 2.09 4.20 -7.88
CA VAL A 108 2.31 2.75 -7.84
C VAL A 108 3.82 2.50 -7.86
N LEU A 109 4.30 1.65 -6.97
CA LEU A 109 5.71 1.31 -6.78
C LEU A 109 6.15 0.09 -7.59
#